data_AF-A0A7V8XX08-F1
#
_entry.id   AF-A0A7V8XX08-F1
#
_cell.length_a   1.000
_cell.length_b   1.000
_cell.length_c   1.000
_cell.angle_alpha   90.00
_cell.angle_beta   90.00
_cell.angle_gamma   90.00
#
_symmetry.space_group_name_H-M   'P 1'
#
loop_
_entity.id
_entity.type
_entity.pdbx_description
1 polymer ?
#
loop_
_entity_poly.entity_id
_entity_poly.type
_entity_poly.pdbx_seq_one_letter_code
_entity_poly.pdbx_strand_id
1 'polypeptide(L)' 'MIDLLTKPELVRMSWDYFNSVQTKDLKYEPLLRAQDTPAIDMNKDRMSKYREQMRKYYYDPSRYKTYLEQLGITYPTLKK' A
#
# COMPACT_ATOMS: atom_id res chain seq x y z
N MET A 1 -10.37 2.46 21.16
CA MET A 1 -9.43 1.71 20.28
C MET A 1 -8.62 0.65 21.04
N ILE A 2 -8.32 0.85 22.34
CA ILE A 2 -7.66 -0.18 23.17
C ILE A 2 -8.47 -1.48 23.27
N ASP A 3 -9.80 -1.41 23.33
CA ASP A 3 -10.65 -2.60 23.44
C ASP A 3 -10.47 -3.59 22.28
N LEU A 4 -10.25 -3.12 21.05
CA LEU A 4 -9.98 -4.01 19.91
C LEU A 4 -8.65 -4.76 20.05
N LEU A 5 -7.72 -4.23 20.84
CA LEU A 5 -6.41 -4.83 21.08
C LEU A 5 -6.43 -5.78 22.30
N THR A 6 -7.33 -5.54 23.27
CA THR A 6 -7.39 -6.31 24.52
C THR A 6 -8.51 -7.34 24.57
N LYS A 7 -9.50 -7.23 23.67
CA LYS A 7 -10.68 -8.09 23.59
C LYS A 7 -10.82 -8.67 22.18
N PRO A 8 -10.13 -9.79 21.88
CA PRO A 8 -10.15 -10.40 20.54
C PRO A 8 -11.56 -10.79 20.07
N GLU A 9 -12.48 -11.04 21.00
CA GLU A 9 -13.88 -11.31 20.70
C GLU A 9 -14.57 -10.17 19.95
N LEU A 10 -14.20 -8.91 20.23
CA LEU A 10 -14.77 -7.76 19.54
C LEU A 10 -14.36 -7.69 18.06
N VAL A 11 -13.13 -8.10 17.75
CA VAL A 11 -12.67 -8.20 16.35
C VAL A 11 -13.46 -9.27 15.61
N ARG A 12 -13.67 -10.44 16.26
CA ARG A 12 -14.49 -11.51 15.68
C ARG A 12 -15.92 -11.04 15.42
N MET A 13 -16.58 -10.44 16.42
CA MET A 13 -17.94 -9.94 16.29
C MET A 13 -18.07 -8.86 15.21
N SER A 14 -17.06 -7.99 15.07
CA SER A 14 -17.04 -6.97 14.03
C SER A 14 -16.98 -7.60 12.62
N TRP A 15 -16.16 -8.63 12.45
CA TRP A 15 -16.12 -9.41 11.20
C TRP A 15 -17.43 -10.14 10.92
N ASP A 16 -18.02 -10.76 11.95
CA ASP A 16 -19.31 -11.44 11.82
C ASP A 16 -20.39 -10.46 11.34
N TYR A 17 -20.48 -9.27 11.96
CA TYR A 17 -21.42 -8.22 11.58
C TYR A 17 -21.17 -7.69 10.17
N PHE A 18 -19.91 -7.45 9.81
CA PHE A 18 -19.54 -6.98 8.48
C PHE A 18 -19.99 -7.96 7.38
N ASN A 19 -19.76 -9.25 7.59
CA ASN A 19 -20.07 -10.29 6.59
C ASN A 19 -21.55 -10.68 6.55
N SER A 20 -22.22 -10.75 7.71
CA SER A 20 -23.59 -11.28 7.82
C SER A 20 -24.67 -10.21 7.81
N VAL A 21 -24.32 -8.95 8.10
CA VAL A 21 -25.27 -7.83 8.14
C VAL A 21 -24.92 -6.78 7.08
N GLN A 22 -23.75 -6.16 7.15
CA GLN A 22 -23.43 -5.00 6.30
C GLN A 22 -23.27 -5.37 4.82
N THR A 23 -22.54 -6.44 4.54
CA THR A 23 -22.24 -6.90 3.18
C THR A 23 -23.03 -8.15 2.79
N LYS A 24 -24.16 -8.38 3.50
CA LYS A 24 -25.03 -9.53 3.26
C LYS A 24 -25.48 -9.57 1.79
N ASP A 25 -26.08 -8.46 1.34
CA ASP A 25 -26.67 -8.35 0.01
C ASP A 25 -25.75 -7.62 -0.98
N LEU A 26 -24.84 -6.77 -0.50
CA LEU A 26 -23.88 -6.06 -1.33
C LEU A 26 -22.56 -6.83 -1.43
N LYS A 27 -22.25 -7.34 -2.62
CA LYS A 27 -20.95 -7.95 -2.92
C LYS A 27 -20.07 -6.97 -3.69
N TYR A 28 -18.76 -7.12 -3.49
CA TYR A 28 -17.78 -6.34 -4.25
C TYR A 28 -17.88 -6.69 -5.73
N GLU A 29 -18.17 -5.68 -6.54
CA GLU A 29 -18.09 -5.75 -7.99
C GLU A 29 -16.87 -4.95 -8.44
N PRO A 30 -15.88 -5.59 -9.08
CA PRO A 30 -14.75 -4.87 -9.65
C PRO A 30 -15.22 -3.84 -10.69
N LEU A 31 -14.71 -2.61 -10.59
CA LEU A 31 -14.87 -1.63 -11.66
C LEU A 31 -14.15 -2.06 -12.96
N LEU A 32 -13.14 -2.91 -12.82
CA LEU A 32 -12.33 -3.44 -13.91
C LEU A 32 -12.72 -4.88 -14.23
N ARG A 33 -12.83 -5.20 -15.51
CA ARG A 33 -13.03 -6.56 -16.00
C ARG A 33 -11.73 -7.36 -15.85
N ALA A 34 -11.84 -8.69 -15.86
CA ALA A 34 -10.67 -9.57 -15.71
C ALA A 34 -9.61 -9.38 -16.82
N GLN A 35 -10.03 -8.92 -18.00
CA GLN A 35 -9.17 -8.65 -19.15
C GLN A 35 -8.64 -7.22 -19.21
N ASP A 36 -9.10 -6.31 -18.34
CA ASP A 36 -8.68 -4.92 -18.40
C ASP A 36 -7.21 -4.81 -17.99
N THR A 37 -6.40 -4.26 -18.89
CA THR A 37 -4.99 -3.96 -18.63
C THR A 37 -4.79 -2.46 -18.50
N PRO A 38 -3.80 -2.00 -17.71
CA PRO A 38 -3.46 -0.59 -17.68
C PRO A 38 -3.13 -0.10 -19.10
N ALA A 39 -3.67 1.05 -19.50
CA ALA A 39 -3.40 1.66 -20.80
C ALA A 39 -1.98 2.28 -20.85
N ILE A 40 -0.96 1.43 -20.77
CA ILE A 40 0.46 1.83 -20.72
C ILE A 40 0.88 2.61 -21.97
N ASP A 41 0.23 2.34 -23.10
CA ASP A 41 0.51 3.01 -24.37
C ASP A 41 0.26 4.52 -24.31
N MET A 42 -0.75 4.96 -23.55
CA MET A 42 -1.07 6.39 -23.38
C MET A 42 0.07 7.18 -22.71
N ASN A 43 0.91 6.49 -21.93
CA ASN A 43 2.04 7.09 -21.23
C ASN A 43 3.39 6.64 -21.78
N LYS A 44 3.42 5.86 -22.87
CA LYS A 44 4.63 5.23 -23.41
C LYS A 44 5.76 6.24 -23.63
N ASP A 45 5.49 7.32 -24.34
CA ASP A 45 6.52 8.33 -24.66
C ASP A 45 7.10 9.01 -23.42
N ARG A 46 6.23 9.36 -22.46
CA ARG A 46 6.66 9.94 -21.18
C ARG A 46 7.49 8.95 -20.38
N MET A 47 7.05 7.69 -20.31
CA MET A 47 7.77 6.63 -19.62
C MET A 47 9.14 6.37 -20.27
N SER A 48 9.21 6.28 -21.60
CA SER A 48 10.47 6.13 -22.32
C SER A 48 11.45 7.27 -22.05
N LYS A 49 10.96 8.51 -21.94
CA LYS A 49 11.80 9.69 -21.67
C LYS A 49 12.32 9.75 -20.24
N TYR A 50 11.48 9.46 -19.25
CA TYR A 50 11.77 9.78 -17.85
C TYR A 50 12.11 8.58 -16.98
N ARG A 51 11.73 7.35 -17.35
CA ARG A 51 11.87 6.18 -16.47
C ARG A 51 13.33 5.90 -16.10
N GLU A 52 14.25 5.97 -17.05
CA GLU A 52 15.68 5.78 -16.76
C GLU A 52 16.28 6.92 -15.94
N GLN A 53 15.77 8.16 -16.10
CA GLN A 53 16.19 9.27 -15.26
C GLN A 53 15.72 9.10 -13.82
N MET A 54 14.48 8.62 -13.63
CA MET A 54 13.90 8.38 -12.32
C MET A 54 14.61 7.27 -11.54
N ARG A 55 15.10 6.22 -12.22
CA ARG A 55 15.79 5.08 -11.57
C ARG A 55 16.97 5.50 -10.71
N LYS A 56 17.65 6.59 -11.06
CA LYS A 56 18.78 7.15 -10.29
C LYS A 56 18.41 7.54 -8.86
N TYR A 57 17.13 7.81 -8.62
CA TYR A 57 16.61 8.26 -7.33
C TYR A 57 15.85 7.16 -6.59
N TYR A 58 15.77 5.95 -7.15
CA TYR A 58 15.12 4.84 -6.50
C TYR A 58 15.92 4.41 -5.27
N TYR A 59 15.20 3.84 -4.30
CA TYR A 59 15.83 3.30 -3.12
C TYR A 59 16.75 2.13 -3.50
N ASP A 60 18.00 2.20 -3.06
CA ASP A 60 19.00 1.16 -3.24
C ASP A 60 19.25 0.41 -1.92
N PRO A 61 18.61 -0.75 -1.71
CA PRO A 61 18.76 -1.53 -0.49
C PRO A 61 20.15 -2.18 -0.36
N SER A 62 20.98 -2.23 -1.41
CA SER A 62 22.35 -2.74 -1.33
C SER A 62 23.31 -1.73 -0.68
N ARG A 63 22.94 -0.45 -0.69
CA ARG A 63 23.75 0.66 -0.17
C ARG A 63 23.25 1.21 1.15
N TYR A 64 21.96 1.12 1.43
CA TYR A 64 21.33 1.72 2.60
C TYR A 64 20.32 0.75 3.23
N LYS A 65 20.29 0.67 4.56
CA LYS A 65 19.34 -0.20 5.29
C LYS A 65 17.91 0.31 5.22
N THR A 66 17.71 1.62 5.07
CA THR A 66 16.39 2.24 4.95
C THR A 66 16.38 3.38 3.94
N TYR A 67 15.19 3.74 3.44
CA TYR A 67 15.04 4.91 2.58
C TYR A 67 15.39 6.21 3.29
N LEU A 68 15.10 6.32 4.59
CA LEU A 68 15.47 7.49 5.40
C LEU A 68 16.99 7.66 5.43
N GLU A 69 17.73 6.56 5.60
CA GLU A 69 19.18 6.58 5.56
C GLU A 69 19.72 7.02 4.19
N GLN A 70 19.12 6.57 3.09
CA GLN A 70 19.46 7.04 1.74
C GLN A 70 19.25 8.55 1.58
N LEU A 71 18.24 9.11 2.25
CA LEU A 71 17.99 10.55 2.29
C LEU A 71 18.89 11.30 3.29
N GLY A 72 19.80 10.62 4.00
CA GLY A 72 20.66 11.20 5.03
C GLY A 72 19.95 11.48 6.36
N ILE A 73 18.79 10.86 6.58
CA ILE A 73 17.96 11.05 7.78
C ILE A 73 18.22 9.89 8.75
N THR A 74 18.83 10.20 9.89
CA THR A 74 19.01 9.24 10.99
C THR A 74 17.68 9.03 11.72
N TYR A 75 17.17 7.79 11.72
CA TYR A 75 15.93 7.41 12.41
C TYR A 75 16.13 6.10 13.19
N PRO A 76 15.50 5.93 14.38
CA PRO A 76 14.68 6.89 15.11
C PRO A 76 15.50 8.05 15.70
N THR A 77 14.90 9.24 15.73
CA THR A 77 15.49 10.45 16.31
C THR A 77 15.32 10.53 17.83
N LEU A 78 14.86 9.46 18.47
CA LEU A 78 14.56 9.44 19.89
C LEU A 78 15.87 9.44 20.69
N LYS A 79 16.08 10.51 21.47
CA LYS A 79 17.06 10.49 22.56
C LYS A 79 16.55 9.53 23.63
N LYS A 80 17.43 8.65 24.12
CA LYS A 80 17.18 7.90 25.35
C LYS A 80 17.05 8.83 26.54
#